data_AF-A0AAV1QC83-F1
#
_entry.id   AF-A0AAV1QC83-F1
#
_cell.length_a   1.000
_cell.length_b   1.000
_cell.length_c   1.000
_cell.angle_alpha   90.00
_cell.angle_beta   90.00
_cell.angle_gamma   90.00
#
_symmetry.space_group_name_H-M   'P 1'
#
loop_
_entity.id
_entity.type
_entity.pdbx_description
1 polymer ?
#
loop_
_entity_poly.entity_id
_entity_poly.type
_entity_poly.pdbx_seq_one_letter_code
_entity_poly.pdbx_strand_id
1 'polypeptide(L)'
;MVGYCGTLKCNLLLLSWYFGSLMVIFCVELASAVWTYDQPSVQRSDMISLKSRMPNFGLQRYQWLTHTWNTFQTEFKCCGVIYFTDWLEMTEMEWPPDSCCSNQYPGCARHAHYHDLSDLHQEGCGPKIYSFIRGTKQLQVLRFLGVSIGVAQILAMALTLTLLWALYYGRKSPELDSTPPPAGADDPAPLSGEASQSGCTRTNKGWTNPPNTSSAAAKLGEHQFEMERLS
;
A
#
# COMPACT_ATOMS: atom_id res chain seq x y z
N MET A 1 -10.09 -1.30 11.23
CA MET A 1 -10.82 -0.80 12.42
C MET A 1 -12.14 -0.12 12.06
N VAL A 2 -12.15 0.92 11.20
CA VAL A 2 -13.38 1.68 10.88
C VAL A 2 -14.48 0.81 10.23
N GLY A 3 -14.14 -0.02 9.23
CA GLY A 3 -15.10 -0.94 8.61
C GLY A 3 -15.70 -1.97 9.59
N TYR A 4 -14.88 -2.53 10.49
CA TYR A 4 -15.31 -3.51 11.49
C TYR A 4 -16.21 -2.90 12.57
N CYS A 5 -15.90 -1.69 13.05
CA CYS A 5 -16.77 -1.00 14.00
C CYS A 5 -18.07 -0.52 13.35
N GLY A 6 -18.04 -0.12 12.07
CA GLY A 6 -19.22 0.30 11.31
C GLY A 6 -20.24 -0.84 11.12
N THR A 7 -19.76 -2.05 10.81
CA THR A 7 -20.62 -3.24 10.70
C THR A 7 -21.18 -3.68 12.05
N LEU A 8 -20.38 -3.67 13.11
CA LEU A 8 -20.85 -4.07 14.45
C LEU A 8 -21.83 -3.08 15.08
N LYS A 9 -21.68 -1.78 14.84
CA LYS A 9 -22.56 -0.74 15.40
C LYS A 9 -23.70 -0.33 14.46
N CYS A 10 -23.85 -0.98 13.30
CA CYS A 10 -24.88 -0.69 12.29
C CYS A 10 -25.01 0.83 12.00
N ASN A 11 -23.87 1.55 11.98
CA ASN A 11 -23.85 3.01 11.85
C ASN A 11 -23.61 3.43 10.40
N LEU A 12 -24.67 3.89 9.73
CA LEU A 12 -24.67 4.30 8.31
C LEU A 12 -23.62 5.38 8.01
N LEU A 13 -23.38 6.34 8.91
CA LEU A 13 -22.38 7.40 8.71
C LEU A 13 -20.96 6.83 8.68
N LEU A 14 -20.61 5.95 9.62
CA LEU A 14 -19.27 5.34 9.65
C LEU A 14 -19.02 4.45 8.42
N LEU A 15 -20.04 3.72 7.97
CA LEU A 15 -19.93 2.88 6.78
C LEU A 15 -19.85 3.70 5.50
N SER A 16 -20.57 4.84 5.42
CA SER A 16 -20.47 5.80 4.31
C SER A 16 -19.08 6.43 4.23
N TRP A 17 -18.50 6.86 5.37
CA TRP A 17 -17.13 7.37 5.43
C TRP A 17 -16.11 6.31 5.00
N TYR A 18 -16.29 5.06 5.42
CA TYR A 18 -15.44 3.95 4.98
C TYR A 18 -15.51 3.75 3.46
N PHE A 19 -16.71 3.68 2.89
CA PHE A 19 -16.89 3.58 1.44
C PHE A 19 -16.26 4.77 0.69
N GLY A 20 -16.47 6.00 1.17
CA GLY A 20 -15.86 7.20 0.59
C GLY A 20 -14.33 7.14 0.60
N SER A 21 -13.72 6.67 1.69
CA SER A 21 -12.27 6.51 1.76
C SER A 21 -11.74 5.47 0.77
N LEU A 22 -12.43 4.34 0.59
CA LEU A 22 -12.07 3.33 -0.41
C LEU A 22 -12.22 3.88 -1.84
N MET A 23 -13.22 4.71 -2.10
CA MET A 23 -13.40 5.34 -3.40
C MET A 23 -12.23 6.28 -3.73
N VAL A 24 -11.78 7.11 -2.76
CA VAL A 24 -10.63 8.01 -2.95
C VAL A 24 -9.36 7.21 -3.23
N ILE A 25 -9.11 6.14 -2.47
CA ILE A 25 -7.95 5.27 -2.69
C ILE A 25 -8.01 4.67 -4.11
N PHE A 26 -9.18 4.22 -4.55
CA PHE A 26 -9.36 3.62 -5.88
C PHE A 26 -9.09 4.65 -6.98
N CYS A 27 -9.52 5.89 -6.82
CA CYS A 27 -9.20 6.97 -7.75
C CYS A 27 -7.69 7.22 -7.83
N VAL A 28 -6.97 7.19 -6.70
CA VAL A 28 -5.51 7.35 -6.67
C VAL A 28 -4.81 6.15 -7.34
N GLU A 29 -5.27 4.92 -7.08
CA GLU A 29 -4.76 3.71 -7.75
C GLU A 29 -4.96 3.79 -9.27
N LEU A 30 -6.16 4.15 -9.74
CA LEU A 30 -6.42 4.31 -11.18
C LEU A 30 -5.58 5.44 -11.80
N ALA A 31 -5.51 6.59 -11.13
CA ALA A 31 -4.72 7.73 -11.62
C ALA A 31 -3.24 7.37 -11.75
N SER A 32 -2.66 6.72 -10.73
CA SER A 32 -1.26 6.27 -10.76
C SER A 32 -1.02 5.17 -11.82
N ALA A 33 -1.97 4.25 -12.01
CA ALA A 33 -1.89 3.23 -13.06
C ALA A 33 -1.88 3.83 -14.47
N VAL A 34 -2.78 4.78 -14.74
CA VAL A 34 -2.84 5.52 -16.02
C VAL A 34 -1.57 6.34 -16.22
N TRP A 35 -1.13 7.07 -15.19
CA TRP A 35 0.09 7.89 -15.24
C TRP A 35 1.35 7.06 -15.52
N THR A 36 1.40 5.83 -15.01
CA THR A 36 2.52 4.91 -15.27
C THR A 36 2.43 4.27 -16.66
N TYR A 37 1.23 4.06 -17.19
CA TYR A 37 1.03 3.49 -18.52
C TYR A 37 1.51 4.42 -19.65
N ASP A 38 1.22 5.72 -19.53
CA ASP A 38 1.53 6.71 -20.57
C ASP A 38 3.00 7.17 -20.54
N GLN A 39 3.75 6.82 -19.49
CA GLN A 39 5.12 7.27 -19.36
C GLN A 39 6.06 6.52 -20.32
N PRO A 40 6.76 7.24 -21.23
CA PRO A 40 7.81 6.62 -22.03
C PRO A 40 8.89 6.07 -21.12
N SER A 41 9.52 5.00 -21.57
CA SER A 41 10.43 4.17 -20.79
C SER A 41 11.64 4.89 -20.20
N VAL A 42 11.91 6.13 -20.57
CA VAL A 42 12.89 6.97 -19.91
C VAL A 42 12.33 8.37 -20.03
N GLN A 43 11.72 8.89 -18.96
CA GLN A 43 11.43 10.31 -18.89
C GLN A 43 12.78 11.04 -18.95
N ARG A 44 13.10 11.64 -20.11
CA ARG A 44 14.30 12.51 -20.22
C ARG A 44 14.30 13.57 -19.12
N SER A 45 13.11 14.03 -18.72
CA SER A 45 12.88 14.89 -17.55
C SER A 45 13.45 14.33 -16.25
N ASP A 46 13.27 13.03 -15.96
CA ASP A 46 13.82 12.40 -14.75
C ASP A 46 15.35 12.35 -14.81
N MET A 47 15.91 12.01 -15.97
CA MET A 47 17.35 12.03 -16.18
C MET A 47 17.92 13.46 -16.03
N ILE A 48 17.26 14.46 -16.60
CA ILE A 48 17.66 15.87 -16.50
C ILE A 48 17.58 16.35 -15.05
N SER A 49 16.51 16.00 -14.34
CA SER A 49 16.35 16.31 -12.92
C SER A 49 17.46 15.67 -12.08
N LEU A 50 17.81 14.41 -12.37
CA LEU A 50 18.90 13.72 -11.69
C LEU A 50 20.27 14.35 -12.00
N LYS A 51 20.53 14.72 -13.25
CA LYS A 51 21.73 15.48 -13.64
C LYS A 51 21.83 16.81 -12.90
N SER A 52 20.73 17.55 -12.79
CA SER A 52 20.68 18.82 -12.05
C SER A 52 20.97 18.68 -10.55
N ARG A 53 20.78 17.48 -9.97
CA ARG A 53 21.11 17.20 -8.57
C ARG A 53 22.58 16.80 -8.37
N MET A 54 23.28 16.39 -9.42
CA MET A 54 24.66 15.89 -9.36
C MET A 54 25.69 16.88 -8.78
N PRO A 55 25.62 18.21 -9.01
CA PRO A 55 26.52 19.16 -8.36
C PRO A 55 26.46 19.17 -6.82
N ASN A 56 25.40 18.61 -6.22
CA ASN A 56 25.29 18.51 -4.77
C ASN A 56 26.08 17.33 -4.17
N PHE A 57 26.72 16.53 -5.02
CA PHE A 57 27.58 15.43 -4.60
C PHE A 57 28.79 15.96 -3.82
N GLY A 58 29.18 15.28 -2.73
CA GLY A 58 30.31 15.67 -1.89
C GLY A 58 30.04 16.82 -0.90
N LEU A 59 28.91 17.53 -1.00
CA LEU A 59 28.56 18.59 -0.07
C LEU A 59 28.20 18.03 1.33
N GLN A 60 28.74 18.66 2.38
CA GLN A 60 28.45 18.32 3.79
C GLN A 60 26.94 18.32 4.12
N ARG A 61 26.16 19.23 3.51
CA ARG A 61 24.70 19.29 3.71
C ARG A 61 23.95 18.13 3.06
N TYR A 62 24.53 17.49 2.04
CA TYR A 62 23.87 16.47 1.22
C TYR A 62 24.64 15.13 1.25
N GLN A 63 25.22 14.77 2.39
CA GLN A 63 25.93 13.49 2.56
C GLN A 63 25.09 12.27 2.20
N TRP A 64 23.78 12.31 2.51
CA TRP A 64 22.84 11.26 2.11
C TRP A 64 22.82 11.05 0.60
N LEU A 65 22.90 12.13 -0.19
CA LEU A 65 22.88 12.08 -1.65
C LEU A 65 24.16 11.46 -2.20
N THR A 66 25.32 11.83 -1.63
CA THR A 66 26.61 11.22 -1.95
C THR A 66 26.58 9.71 -1.68
N HIS A 67 26.06 9.30 -0.51
CA HIS A 67 25.92 7.89 -0.17
C HIS A 67 25.02 7.16 -1.17
N THR A 68 23.85 7.72 -1.48
CA THR A 68 22.93 7.14 -2.48
C THR A 68 23.59 6.98 -3.85
N TRP A 69 24.33 7.99 -4.31
CA TRP A 69 25.08 7.90 -5.57
C TRP A 69 26.12 6.79 -5.55
N ASN A 70 26.91 6.70 -4.48
CA ASN A 70 27.92 5.65 -4.34
C ASN A 70 27.25 4.27 -4.37
N THR A 71 26.21 4.06 -3.57
CA THR A 71 25.47 2.78 -3.52
C THR A 71 24.92 2.41 -4.90
N PHE A 72 24.29 3.34 -5.63
CA PHE A 72 23.74 3.03 -6.94
C PHE A 72 24.82 2.64 -7.95
N GLN A 73 25.93 3.38 -7.98
CA GLN A 73 27.03 3.08 -8.90
C GLN A 73 27.66 1.71 -8.61
N THR A 74 27.85 1.38 -7.33
CA THR A 74 28.47 0.12 -6.93
C THR A 74 27.56 -1.08 -7.12
N GLU A 75 26.26 -0.93 -6.84
CA GLU A 75 25.26 -2.01 -6.88
C GLU A 75 24.82 -2.30 -8.33
N PHE A 76 24.51 -1.25 -9.09
CA PHE A 76 24.06 -1.39 -10.48
C PHE A 76 25.21 -1.45 -11.48
N LYS A 77 26.47 -1.30 -11.04
CA LYS A 77 27.66 -1.35 -11.88
C LYS A 77 27.56 -0.34 -13.03
N CYS A 78 27.35 0.92 -12.65
CA CYS A 78 27.07 2.04 -13.57
C CYS A 78 27.81 3.31 -13.13
N CYS A 79 27.95 4.29 -14.02
CA CYS A 79 28.57 5.58 -13.70
C CYS A 79 27.85 6.75 -14.38
N GLY A 80 27.52 7.78 -13.58
CA GLY A 80 26.78 8.95 -14.04
C GLY A 80 25.31 8.66 -14.33
N VAL A 81 24.58 9.63 -14.90
CA VAL A 81 23.16 9.46 -15.21
C VAL A 81 22.97 8.69 -16.51
N ILE A 82 23.64 9.15 -17.57
CA ILE A 82 23.64 8.57 -18.91
C ILE A 82 25.02 7.99 -19.22
N TYR A 83 26.08 8.71 -18.85
CA TYR A 83 27.48 8.30 -19.03
C TYR A 83 28.36 8.84 -17.90
N PHE A 84 29.55 8.27 -17.73
CA PHE A 84 30.52 8.73 -16.73
C PHE A 84 30.93 10.20 -16.93
N THR A 85 30.92 10.69 -18.17
CA THR A 85 31.26 12.08 -18.53
C THR A 85 30.31 13.10 -17.93
N ASP A 86 29.11 12.67 -17.52
CA ASP A 86 28.15 13.56 -16.83
C ASP A 86 28.79 14.18 -15.58
N TRP A 87 29.71 13.48 -14.91
CA TRP A 87 30.40 14.01 -13.73
C TRP A 87 31.25 15.22 -14.08
N LEU A 88 31.91 15.20 -15.23
CA LEU A 88 32.75 16.30 -15.70
C LEU A 88 31.89 17.45 -16.26
N GLU A 89 30.73 17.14 -16.85
CA GLU A 89 29.83 18.14 -17.43
C GLU A 89 29.00 18.87 -16.36
N MET A 90 28.49 18.13 -15.37
CA MET A 90 27.50 18.63 -14.42
C MET A 90 28.11 19.03 -13.07
N THR A 91 29.38 18.70 -12.82
CA THR A 91 30.05 19.02 -11.56
C THR A 91 31.43 19.63 -11.83
N GLU A 92 32.03 20.28 -10.83
CA GLU A 92 33.39 20.82 -10.93
C GLU A 92 34.49 19.76 -10.73
N MET A 93 34.15 18.47 -10.88
CA MET A 93 35.09 17.37 -10.70
C MET A 93 35.83 17.05 -12.00
N GLU A 94 37.15 16.87 -11.89
CA GLU A 94 38.03 16.55 -13.04
C GLU A 94 37.97 15.06 -13.43
N TRP A 95 37.52 14.20 -12.51
CA TRP A 95 37.26 12.77 -12.74
C TRP A 95 36.04 12.33 -11.91
N PRO A 96 35.35 11.24 -12.28
CA PRO A 96 34.18 10.76 -11.53
C PRO A 96 34.56 10.15 -10.17
N PRO A 97 33.58 9.86 -9.30
CA PRO A 97 33.84 9.23 -8.01
C PRO A 97 34.42 7.82 -8.12
N ASP A 98 35.20 7.38 -7.12
CA ASP A 98 35.78 6.02 -7.08
C ASP A 98 34.72 4.89 -7.08
N SER A 99 33.47 5.18 -6.70
CA SER A 99 32.35 4.23 -6.81
C SER A 99 32.01 3.85 -8.26
N CYS A 100 32.45 4.64 -9.24
CA CYS A 100 32.32 4.32 -10.66
C CYS A 100 33.30 3.24 -11.13
N CYS A 101 34.26 2.84 -10.31
CA CYS A 101 35.23 1.82 -10.70
C CYS A 101 34.69 0.40 -10.58
N SER A 102 35.09 -0.46 -11.52
CA SER A 102 34.83 -1.89 -11.48
C SER A 102 35.47 -2.53 -10.23
N ASN A 103 36.73 -2.16 -9.96
CA ASN A 103 37.47 -2.54 -8.75
C ASN A 103 37.68 -1.32 -7.86
N GLN A 104 37.10 -1.33 -6.66
CA GLN A 104 37.17 -0.19 -5.75
C GLN A 104 38.48 -0.19 -4.96
N TYR A 105 39.30 0.82 -5.20
CA TYR A 105 40.44 1.18 -4.37
C TYR A 105 40.56 2.72 -4.34
N PRO A 106 41.16 3.31 -3.30
CA PRO A 106 41.27 4.76 -3.20
C PRO A 106 42.02 5.37 -4.40
N GLY A 107 41.40 6.33 -5.08
CA GLY A 107 41.98 7.00 -6.24
C GLY A 107 41.90 6.24 -7.55
N CYS A 108 41.11 5.17 -7.60
CA CYS A 108 40.88 4.38 -8.82
C CYS A 108 40.38 5.23 -9.99
N ALA A 109 39.38 6.08 -9.77
CA ALA A 109 38.77 6.82 -10.87
C ALA A 109 39.76 7.82 -11.49
N ARG A 110 40.64 8.38 -10.65
CA ARG A 110 41.75 9.23 -11.10
C ARG A 110 42.76 8.45 -11.92
N HIS A 111 43.16 7.26 -11.48
CA HIS A 111 44.10 6.41 -12.22
C HIS A 111 43.53 6.03 -13.60
N ALA A 112 42.30 5.56 -13.62
CA ALA A 112 41.61 5.14 -14.83
C ALA A 112 41.38 6.31 -15.81
N HIS A 113 41.14 7.53 -15.32
CA HIS A 113 41.02 8.71 -16.19
C HIS A 113 42.29 9.02 -17.01
N TYR A 114 43.49 8.78 -16.45
CA TYR A 114 44.75 9.05 -17.15
C TYR A 114 45.32 7.84 -17.91
N HIS A 115 45.00 6.62 -17.47
CA HIS A 115 45.59 5.39 -18.02
C HIS A 115 44.61 4.62 -18.89
N ASP A 116 43.51 4.13 -18.31
CA ASP A 116 42.53 3.30 -19.00
C ASP A 116 41.11 3.51 -18.44
N LEU A 117 40.24 4.06 -19.28
CA LEU A 117 38.84 4.32 -18.91
C LEU A 117 38.01 3.02 -18.86
N SER A 118 38.56 1.90 -19.30
CA SER A 118 37.89 0.58 -19.24
C SER A 118 37.68 0.10 -17.80
N ASP A 119 38.45 0.63 -16.84
CA ASP A 119 38.28 0.35 -15.41
C ASP A 119 37.03 0.99 -14.80
N LEU A 120 36.41 1.95 -15.50
CA LEU A 120 35.14 2.56 -15.10
C LEU A 120 33.95 1.82 -15.69
N HIS A 121 32.84 1.83 -14.96
CA HIS A 121 31.55 1.45 -15.50
C HIS A 121 31.14 2.42 -16.63
N GLN A 122 31.11 1.91 -17.86
CA GLN A 122 30.81 2.69 -19.07
C GLN A 122 29.30 3.02 -19.20
N GLU A 123 28.43 2.21 -18.59
CA GLU A 123 26.99 2.39 -18.66
C GLU A 123 26.47 3.40 -17.62
N GLY A 124 25.55 4.28 -18.02
CA GLY A 124 24.87 5.18 -17.09
C GLY A 124 23.90 4.48 -16.14
N CYS A 125 23.72 5.06 -14.95
CA CYS A 125 22.83 4.50 -13.94
C CYS A 125 21.34 4.64 -14.31
N GLY A 126 20.95 5.68 -15.04
CA GLY A 126 19.58 5.89 -15.51
C GLY A 126 19.01 4.70 -16.31
N PRO A 127 19.60 4.33 -17.46
CA PRO A 127 19.12 3.19 -18.24
C PRO A 127 19.26 1.85 -17.49
N LYS A 128 20.29 1.69 -16.65
CA LYS A 128 20.50 0.46 -15.87
C LYS A 128 19.43 0.27 -14.79
N ILE A 129 19.15 1.31 -14.00
CA ILE A 129 18.08 1.31 -13.02
C ILE A 129 16.73 1.09 -13.71
N TYR A 130 16.51 1.74 -14.87
CA TYR A 130 15.26 1.55 -15.60
C TYR A 130 15.07 0.11 -16.10
N SER A 131 16.11 -0.47 -16.70
CA SER A 131 16.07 -1.86 -17.16
C SER A 131 15.92 -2.84 -16.00
N PHE A 132 16.52 -2.55 -14.84
CA PHE A 132 16.30 -3.32 -13.63
C PHE A 132 14.85 -3.20 -13.13
N ILE A 133 14.28 -1.99 -13.13
CA ILE A 133 12.91 -1.75 -12.69
C ILE A 133 11.92 -2.53 -13.56
N ARG A 134 12.16 -2.58 -14.87
CA ARG A 134 11.29 -3.28 -15.82
C ARG A 134 11.56 -4.79 -15.90
N GLY A 135 12.81 -5.20 -15.76
CA GLY A 135 13.29 -6.54 -16.10
C GLY A 135 13.45 -7.50 -14.92
N THR A 136 13.39 -7.03 -13.68
CA THR A 136 13.54 -7.91 -12.52
C THR A 136 12.26 -8.66 -12.19
N LYS A 137 12.40 -9.98 -11.97
CA LYS A 137 11.32 -10.87 -11.53
C LYS A 137 10.66 -10.40 -10.22
N GLN A 138 11.42 -9.75 -9.33
CA GLN A 138 10.90 -9.24 -8.06
C GLN A 138 9.89 -8.10 -8.26
N LEU A 139 10.08 -7.23 -9.26
CA LEU A 139 9.11 -6.17 -9.55
C LEU A 139 7.86 -6.67 -10.27
N GLN A 140 7.97 -7.82 -10.95
CA GLN A 140 6.80 -8.52 -11.44
C GLN A 140 5.88 -8.97 -10.29
N VAL A 141 6.44 -9.40 -9.15
CA VAL A 141 5.66 -9.73 -7.94
C VAL A 141 4.90 -8.50 -7.44
N LEU A 142 5.56 -7.33 -7.39
CA LEU A 142 4.91 -6.07 -6.99
C LEU A 142 3.71 -5.73 -7.89
N ARG A 143 3.83 -5.96 -9.21
CA ARG A 143 2.72 -5.76 -10.14
C ARG A 143 1.53 -6.67 -9.84
N PHE A 144 1.79 -7.96 -9.57
CA PHE A 144 0.72 -8.89 -9.19
C PHE A 144 0.08 -8.53 -7.85
N LEU A 145 0.89 -8.11 -6.88
CA LEU A 145 0.39 -7.62 -5.60
C LEU A 145 -0.51 -6.39 -5.79
N GLY A 146 -0.11 -5.41 -6.60
CA GLY A 146 -0.93 -4.23 -6.91
C GLY A 146 -2.28 -4.60 -7.52
N VAL A 147 -2.31 -5.53 -8.48
CA VAL A 147 -3.58 -6.03 -9.06
C VAL A 147 -4.43 -6.71 -8.00
N SER A 148 -3.84 -7.54 -7.14
CA SER A 148 -4.57 -8.23 -6.07
C SER A 148 -5.20 -7.27 -5.05
N ILE A 149 -4.50 -6.18 -4.72
CA ILE A 149 -4.99 -5.13 -3.83
C ILE A 149 -6.20 -4.43 -4.45
N GLY A 150 -6.10 -4.03 -5.72
CA GLY A 150 -7.20 -3.40 -6.44
C GLY A 150 -8.45 -4.29 -6.51
N VAL A 151 -8.29 -5.60 -6.75
CA VAL A 151 -9.42 -6.56 -6.72
C VAL A 151 -10.04 -6.65 -5.33
N ALA A 152 -9.23 -6.79 -4.28
CA ALA A 152 -9.73 -6.85 -2.90
C ALA A 152 -10.48 -5.56 -2.51
N GLN A 153 -10.01 -4.41 -2.98
CA GLN A 153 -10.65 -3.12 -2.76
C GLN A 153 -12.01 -3.01 -3.46
N ILE A 154 -12.12 -3.45 -4.72
CA ILE A 154 -13.39 -3.48 -5.46
C ILE A 154 -14.39 -4.39 -4.74
N LEU A 155 -13.95 -5.56 -4.27
CA LEU A 155 -14.80 -6.46 -3.47
C LEU A 155 -15.27 -5.79 -2.17
N ALA A 156 -14.38 -5.09 -1.46
CA ALA A 156 -14.75 -4.34 -0.26
C ALA A 156 -15.75 -3.22 -0.55
N MET A 157 -15.61 -2.50 -1.66
CA MET A 157 -16.57 -1.49 -2.10
C MET A 157 -17.94 -2.10 -2.41
N ALA A 158 -17.98 -3.25 -3.11
CA ALA A 158 -19.23 -3.94 -3.41
C ALA A 158 -19.94 -4.41 -2.13
N LEU A 159 -19.21 -5.05 -1.20
CA LEU A 159 -19.77 -5.54 0.06
C LEU A 159 -20.25 -4.42 0.99
N THR A 160 -19.54 -3.29 1.01
CA THR A 160 -19.96 -2.13 1.82
C THR A 160 -21.17 -1.44 1.24
N LEU A 161 -21.26 -1.35 -0.10
CA LEU A 161 -22.43 -0.80 -0.78
C LEU A 161 -23.67 -1.68 -0.56
N THR A 162 -23.56 -3.00 -0.70
CA THR A 162 -24.69 -3.91 -0.44
C THR A 162 -25.15 -3.83 1.02
N LEU A 163 -24.23 -3.72 1.98
CA LEU A 163 -24.56 -3.56 3.39
C LEU A 163 -25.17 -2.19 3.71
N LEU A 164 -24.68 -1.11 3.09
CA LEU A 164 -25.31 0.22 3.17
C LEU A 164 -26.76 0.17 2.65
N TRP A 165 -26.98 -0.47 1.51
CA TRP A 165 -28.31 -0.63 0.92
C TRP A 165 -29.24 -1.43 1.85
N ALA A 166 -28.81 -2.60 2.32
CA ALA A 166 -29.60 -3.43 3.22
C ALA A 166 -30.04 -2.68 4.49
N LEU A 167 -29.11 -1.93 5.13
CA LEU A 167 -29.42 -1.12 6.30
C LEU A 167 -30.32 0.09 5.99
N TYR A 168 -30.15 0.71 4.82
CA TYR A 168 -30.97 1.84 4.40
C TYR A 168 -32.43 1.44 4.14
N TYR A 169 -32.66 0.34 3.41
CA TYR A 169 -34.02 -0.17 3.16
C TYR A 169 -34.69 -0.68 4.44
N GLY A 170 -33.95 -1.36 5.31
CA GLY A 170 -34.45 -1.77 6.63
C GLY A 170 -34.91 -0.60 7.51
N ARG A 171 -34.30 0.58 7.36
CA ARG A 171 -34.73 1.82 8.06
C ARG A 171 -35.86 2.59 7.37
N LYS A 172 -36.16 2.31 6.09
CA LYS A 172 -37.23 2.99 5.34
C LYS A 172 -38.60 2.31 5.46
N SER A 173 -38.65 1.02 5.75
CA SER A 173 -39.90 0.30 6.02
C SER A 173 -40.75 0.78 7.22
N PRO A 174 -40.26 1.51 8.24
CA PRO A 174 -41.12 2.02 9.32
C PRO A 174 -42.00 3.23 8.93
N GLU A 175 -41.67 3.97 7.86
CA GLU A 175 -42.34 5.26 7.59
C GLU A 175 -43.58 5.12 6.68
N LEU A 176 -43.73 4.01 5.96
CA LEU A 176 -44.90 3.75 5.12
C LEU A 176 -46.04 3.02 5.88
N ASP A 177 -46.12 3.18 7.21
CA ASP A 177 -47.20 2.63 8.03
C ASP A 177 -47.80 3.67 9.01
N SER A 178 -47.54 4.97 8.78
CA SER A 178 -48.05 6.07 9.62
C SER A 178 -49.00 7.01 8.87
N THR A 179 -49.90 6.45 8.06
CA THR A 179 -51.17 7.13 7.76
C THR A 179 -52.30 6.31 8.40
N PRO A 180 -53.03 6.83 9.41
CA PRO A 180 -54.05 6.05 10.09
C PRO A 180 -55.20 5.70 9.12
N PRO A 181 -55.67 4.45 9.06
CA PRO A 181 -56.84 4.10 8.26
C PRO A 181 -58.14 4.60 8.94
N PRO A 182 -59.17 4.97 8.18
CA PRO A 182 -60.49 5.25 8.75
C PRO A 182 -61.12 3.95 9.26
N ALA A 183 -61.82 4.06 10.40
CA ALA A 183 -62.47 2.96 11.09
C ALA A 183 -63.54 2.24 10.25
N GLY A 184 -63.59 0.91 10.30
CA GLY A 184 -64.72 0.12 9.79
C GLY A 184 -64.50 -1.41 9.66
N ALA A 185 -64.99 -2.15 10.66
CA ALA A 185 -65.73 -3.44 10.66
C ALA A 185 -65.25 -4.74 9.92
N ASP A 186 -65.18 -5.81 10.74
CA ASP A 186 -65.59 -7.25 10.60
C ASP A 186 -64.78 -8.32 9.80
N ASP A 187 -64.27 -9.31 10.57
CA ASP A 187 -63.94 -10.75 10.32
C ASP A 187 -62.85 -11.20 9.30
N PRO A 188 -62.35 -12.46 9.34
CA PRO A 188 -61.39 -13.03 10.30
C PRO A 188 -60.05 -13.47 9.63
N ALA A 189 -59.05 -13.79 10.45
CA ALA A 189 -57.71 -14.21 10.02
C ALA A 189 -57.69 -15.41 9.04
N PRO A 190 -56.67 -15.47 8.16
CA PRO A 190 -55.78 -16.62 8.22
C PRO A 190 -54.28 -16.29 8.06
N LEU A 191 -53.51 -16.95 8.93
CA LEU A 191 -52.22 -17.61 8.72
C LEU A 191 -51.13 -17.01 7.81
N SER A 192 -49.95 -16.89 8.43
CA SER A 192 -48.60 -17.13 7.88
C SER A 192 -48.02 -16.12 6.88
N GLY A 193 -47.05 -15.36 7.36
CA GLY A 193 -46.02 -14.69 6.56
C GLY A 193 -44.82 -14.41 7.46
N GLU A 194 -43.77 -15.21 7.30
CA GLU A 194 -42.53 -15.17 8.07
C GLU A 194 -41.98 -13.75 8.28
N ALA A 195 -41.76 -13.41 9.55
CA ALA A 195 -40.95 -12.26 9.92
C ALA A 195 -39.50 -12.51 9.47
N SER A 196 -39.13 -11.93 8.32
CA SER A 196 -37.74 -11.85 7.89
C SER A 196 -36.98 -10.90 8.82
N GLN A 197 -36.47 -11.44 9.93
CA GLN A 197 -35.50 -10.78 10.80
C GLN A 197 -34.18 -10.63 10.04
N SER A 198 -34.01 -9.51 9.33
CA SER A 198 -32.72 -9.14 8.75
C SER A 198 -31.89 -8.31 9.74
N GLY A 199 -31.12 -9.05 10.56
CA GLY A 199 -29.70 -8.76 10.82
C GLY A 199 -29.29 -7.43 11.45
N CYS A 200 -29.58 -7.21 12.74
CA CYS A 200 -28.62 -6.59 13.67
C CYS A 200 -29.00 -6.96 15.13
N THR A 201 -29.06 -8.26 15.45
CA THR A 201 -29.35 -8.74 16.81
C THR A 201 -28.06 -9.18 17.48
N ARG A 202 -27.52 -8.35 18.38
CA ARG A 202 -26.83 -8.86 19.56
C ARG A 202 -27.32 -8.15 20.80
N THR A 203 -27.93 -8.96 21.64
CA THR A 203 -28.53 -8.71 22.94
C THR A 203 -27.57 -8.00 23.90
N ASN A 204 -28.08 -6.99 24.60
CA ASN A 204 -27.47 -6.45 25.80
C ASN A 204 -28.36 -6.85 26.98
N LYS A 205 -27.97 -7.88 27.73
CA LYS A 205 -28.36 -8.14 29.12
C LYS A 205 -27.03 -8.33 29.84
N GLY A 206 -26.60 -7.45 30.72
CA GLY A 206 -27.30 -7.04 31.93
C GLY A 206 -26.48 -7.61 33.09
N TRP A 207 -25.68 -6.74 33.70
CA TRP A 207 -24.82 -7.01 34.86
C TRP A 207 -25.65 -7.45 36.07
N THR A 208 -25.51 -8.70 36.51
CA THR A 208 -25.87 -9.16 37.86
C THR A 208 -24.86 -10.20 38.36
N ASN A 209 -24.35 -9.99 39.57
CA ASN A 209 -23.29 -10.72 40.28
C ASN A 209 -23.56 -12.24 40.53
N PRO A 210 -22.55 -13.04 40.94
CA PRO A 210 -22.51 -14.50 40.76
C PRO A 210 -22.98 -15.31 41.97
N PRO A 211 -23.19 -16.64 41.80
CA PRO A 211 -22.89 -17.60 42.85
C PRO A 211 -21.78 -18.58 42.42
N ASN A 212 -20.87 -18.82 43.37
CA ASN A 212 -19.83 -19.86 43.34
C ASN A 212 -20.42 -21.24 43.05
N THR A 213 -19.73 -22.08 42.27
CA THR A 213 -19.22 -23.37 42.76
C THR A 213 -18.26 -24.03 41.77
N SER A 214 -17.23 -24.61 42.37
CA SER A 214 -16.08 -25.36 41.86
C SER A 214 -16.31 -26.37 40.74
N SER A 215 -15.20 -26.67 40.06
CA SER A 215 -14.85 -27.95 39.40
C SER A 215 -15.00 -28.02 37.87
N ALA A 216 -14.15 -27.31 37.12
CA ALA A 216 -13.78 -27.69 35.74
C ALA A 216 -12.51 -27.02 35.15
N ALA A 217 -11.79 -26.18 35.91
CA ALA A 217 -10.72 -25.32 35.36
C ALA A 217 -9.28 -25.85 35.55
N ALA A 218 -9.09 -27.11 35.93
CA ALA A 218 -7.77 -27.66 36.26
C ALA A 218 -7.13 -28.53 35.17
N LYS A 219 -7.61 -28.50 33.91
CA LYS A 219 -7.11 -29.44 32.89
C LYS A 219 -6.75 -28.86 31.51
N LEU A 220 -6.64 -27.53 31.39
CA LEU A 220 -6.28 -26.89 30.11
C LEU A 220 -5.18 -25.83 30.23
N GLY A 221 -4.52 -25.73 31.40
CA GLY A 221 -3.43 -24.78 31.66
C GLY A 221 -2.02 -25.36 31.53
N GLU A 222 -1.85 -26.68 31.38
CA GLU A 222 -0.52 -27.31 31.32
C GLU A 222 0.05 -27.49 29.91
N HIS A 223 -0.75 -27.31 28.84
CA HIS A 223 -0.30 -27.62 27.47
C HIS A 223 0.22 -26.43 26.66
N GLN A 224 0.20 -25.21 27.22
CA GLN A 224 0.58 -23.99 26.48
C GLN A 224 1.91 -23.38 26.95
N PHE A 225 2.62 -24.02 27.89
CA PHE A 225 3.92 -23.53 28.40
C PHE A 225 5.15 -24.35 27.93
N GLU A 226 4.96 -25.43 27.15
CA GLU A 226 6.03 -26.32 26.64
C GLU A 226 6.34 -26.14 25.14
N MET A 227 5.97 -24.99 24.53
CA MET A 227 6.35 -24.67 23.13
C MET A 227 6.98 -23.28 22.95
N GLU A 228 7.56 -22.71 24.01
CA GLU A 228 8.45 -21.53 23.93
C GLU A 228 9.90 -21.86 24.35
N ARG A 229 10.29 -23.13 24.43
CA ARG A 229 11.64 -23.55 24.84
C ARG A 229 12.45 -24.36 23.82
N LEU A 230 12.07 -24.34 22.55
CA LEU A 230 12.88 -24.85 21.44
C LEU A 230 12.92 -23.85 20.27
N SER A 231 13.57 -22.70 20.50
CA SER A 231 14.42 -21.98 19.53
C SER A 231 15.47 -21.17 20.30
#